data_AF-A0A366H0D4-F1
#
_entry.id   AF-A0A366H0D4-F1
#
_cell.length_a   1.000
_cell.length_b   1.000
_cell.length_c   1.000
_cell.angle_alpha   90.00
_cell.angle_beta   90.00
_cell.angle_gamma   90.00
#
_symmetry.space_group_name_H-M   'P 1'
#
loop_
_entity.id
_entity.type
_entity.pdbx_description
1 polymer ?
#
loop_
_entity_poly.entity_id
_entity_poly.type
_entity_poly.pdbx_seq_one_letter_code
_entity_poly.pdbx_strand_id
1 'polypeptide(L)' 'MFFPLTQNHVRTAVDRLGGPTKAAHAAAVSNATIHSWIKRHDIHNIDKAKLMAKLSGMDLGQLRRSSL' A
#
# COMPACT_ATOMS: atom_id res chain seq x y z
N MET A 1 2.22 23.75 16.23
CA MET A 1 3.25 22.79 15.78
C MET A 1 2.60 21.87 14.76
N PHE A 2 2.84 22.07 13.47
CA PHE A 2 2.29 21.24 12.40
C PHE A 2 3.28 20.09 12.14
N PHE A 3 2.96 18.89 12.62
CA PHE A 3 3.67 17.68 12.18
C PHE A 3 3.19 17.39 10.76
N PRO A 4 4.08 17.25 9.76
CA PRO A 4 3.64 16.73 8.47
C PRO A 4 3.10 15.33 8.72
N LEU A 5 1.78 15.16 8.56
CA LEU A 5 1.15 13.85 8.54
C LEU A 5 1.85 13.06 7.45
N THR A 6 2.73 12.15 7.84
CA THR A 6 3.44 11.26 6.93
C THR A 6 2.40 10.50 6.13
N GLN A 7 2.18 10.95 4.89
CA GLN A 7 1.09 10.50 4.06
C GLN A 7 1.29 9.00 3.80
N ASN A 8 0.36 8.18 4.28
CA ASN A 8 0.45 6.74 4.14
C ASN A 8 -0.08 6.35 2.75
N HIS A 9 0.81 6.35 1.76
CA HIS A 9 0.47 5.98 0.38
C HIS A 9 -0.13 4.58 0.28
N VAL A 10 0.30 3.63 1.13
CA VAL A 10 -0.26 2.28 1.16
C VAL A 10 -1.72 2.31 1.62
N ARG A 11 -2.04 3.09 2.66
CA ARG A 11 -3.42 3.29 3.10
C ARG A 11 -4.27 3.92 2.01
N THR A 12 -3.76 4.97 1.35
CA THR A 12 -4.44 5.60 0.22
C THR A 12 -4.72 4.61 -0.89
N ALA A 13 -3.75 3.75 -1.23
CA ALA A 13 -3.95 2.70 -2.24
C ALA A 13 -5.05 1.73 -1.81
N VAL A 14 -5.02 1.26 -0.57
CA VAL A 14 -6.03 0.35 -0.03
C VAL A 14 -7.43 0.98 -0.05
N ASP A 15 -7.56 2.26 0.33
CA ASP A 15 -8.82 2.99 0.28
C ASP A 15 -9.34 3.15 -1.17
N ARG A 16 -8.44 3.40 -2.14
CA ARG A 16 -8.80 3.43 -3.58
C ARG A 16 -9.30 2.08 -4.10
N LEU A 17 -8.79 0.97 -3.57
CA LEU A 17 -9.27 -0.38 -3.87
C LEU A 17 -10.62 -0.70 -3.18
N GLY A 18 -11.14 0.21 -2.35
CA GLY A 18 -12.40 0.03 -1.62
C GLY A 18 -12.22 -0.66 -0.27
N GLY A 19 -11.05 -0.53 0.34
CA GLY A 19 -10.75 -0.96 1.71
C GLY A 19 -9.88 -2.21 1.81
N PRO A 20 -9.44 -2.55 3.04
CA PRO A 20 -8.43 -3.58 3.28
C PRO A 20 -8.84 -4.98 2.82
N THR A 21 -10.12 -5.35 2.94
CA THR A 21 -10.62 -6.65 2.50
C THR A 21 -10.58 -6.80 0.98
N LYS A 22 -11.01 -5.78 0.24
CA LYS A 22 -10.95 -5.80 -1.23
C LYS A 22 -9.51 -5.78 -1.74
N ALA A 23 -8.66 -4.99 -1.10
CA ALA A 23 -7.24 -4.96 -1.40
C ALA A 23 -6.56 -6.32 -1.16
N ALA A 24 -6.89 -7.00 -0.06
CA ALA A 24 -6.37 -8.33 0.24
C ALA A 24 -6.77 -9.36 -0.82
N HIS A 25 -8.05 -9.37 -1.23
CA HIS A 25 -8.53 -10.23 -2.30
C HIS A 25 -7.84 -9.93 -3.63
N ALA A 26 -7.76 -8.65 -4.03
CA ALA A 26 -7.18 -8.26 -5.30
C ALA A 26 -5.66 -8.53 -5.36
N ALA A 27 -4.96 -8.39 -4.23
CA ALA A 27 -3.55 -8.70 -4.12
C ALA A 27 -3.27 -10.19 -3.82
N ALA A 28 -4.30 -11.03 -3.64
CA ALA A 28 -4.19 -12.42 -3.22
C ALA A 28 -3.28 -12.59 -1.98
N VAL A 29 -3.57 -11.84 -0.91
CA VAL A 29 -2.88 -11.90 0.38
C VAL A 29 -3.88 -11.91 1.53
N SER A 30 -3.41 -12.16 2.75
CA SER A 30 -4.26 -12.07 3.94
C SER A 30 -4.57 -10.60 4.32
N ASN A 31 -5.70 -10.34 4.98
CA ASN A 31 -5.99 -9.02 5.56
C ASN A 31 -4.88 -8.56 6.52
N ALA A 32 -4.30 -9.48 7.30
CA ALA A 32 -3.19 -9.18 8.21
C ALA A 32 -1.98 -8.63 7.45
N THR A 33 -1.71 -9.14 6.25
CA THR A 33 -0.66 -8.64 5.36
C THR A 33 -0.92 -7.20 4.94
N ILE A 34 -2.15 -6.86 4.54
CA ILE A 34 -2.54 -5.48 4.19
C ILE A 34 -2.37 -4.55 5.39
N HIS A 35 -2.86 -4.92 6.57
CA HIS A 35 -2.69 -4.12 7.79
C HIS A 35 -1.22 -3.94 8.17
N SER A 36 -0.37 -4.95 7.94
CA SER A 36 1.08 -4.86 8.15
C SER A 36 1.71 -3.84 7.19
N TRP A 37 1.35 -3.86 5.90
CA TRP A 37 1.83 -2.88 4.93
C TRP A 37 1.38 -1.46 5.26
N ILE A 38 0.13 -1.28 5.67
CA ILE A 38 -0.39 0.00 6.15
C ILE A 38 0.43 0.48 7.34
N LYS A 39 0.65 -0.36 8.37
CA LYS A 39 1.42 0.02 9.56
C LYS A 39 2.88 0.35 9.24
N ARG A 40 3.47 -0.34 8.26
CA ARG A 40 4.86 -0.11 7.81
C ARG A 40 5.00 1.03 6.80
N HIS A 41 3.90 1.49 6.21
CA HIS A 41 3.88 2.45 5.09
C HIS A 41 4.72 1.96 3.89
N ASP A 42 4.89 0.64 3.73
CA ASP A 42 5.76 0.03 2.71
C ASP A 42 5.28 -1.37 2.30
N ILE A 43 5.39 -1.68 1.01
CA ILE A 43 5.14 -3.01 0.44
C ILE A 43 6.47 -3.67 0.02
N HIS A 44 6.92 -4.59 0.86
CA HIS A 44 8.24 -5.24 0.70
C HIS A 44 8.35 -6.17 -0.51
N ASN A 45 7.24 -6.79 -0.95
CA ASN A 45 7.24 -7.68 -2.12
C ASN A 45 7.00 -6.85 -3.40
N ILE A 46 7.93 -6.91 -4.35
CA ILE A 46 7.88 -6.08 -5.56
C ILE A 46 6.71 -6.43 -6.48
N ASP A 47 6.35 -7.71 -6.60
CA ASP A 47 5.24 -8.15 -7.44
C ASP A 47 3.91 -7.68 -6.87
N LYS A 48 3.76 -7.75 -5.54
CA LYS A 48 2.59 -7.21 -4.84
C LYS A 48 2.53 -5.69 -4.91
N ALA A 49 3.66 -5.01 -4.80
CA ALA A 49 3.74 -3.56 -4.93
C ALA A 49 3.35 -3.11 -6.35
N LYS A 50 3.86 -3.78 -7.40
CA LYS A 50 3.48 -3.54 -8.80
C LYS A 50 1.98 -3.79 -9.03
N LEU A 51 1.46 -4.87 -8.49
CA LEU A 51 0.04 -5.20 -8.59
C LEU A 51 -0.83 -4.13 -7.90
N MET A 52 -0.48 -3.74 -6.67
CA MET A 52 -1.19 -2.69 -5.93
C MET A 52 -1.08 -1.33 -6.63
N ALA A 53 0.08 -0.98 -7.20
CA ALA A 53 0.28 0.23 -7.98
C ALA A 53 -0.67 0.27 -9.19
N LYS A 54 -0.73 -0.83 -9.95
CA LYS A 54 -1.63 -0.98 -11.11
C LYS A 54 -3.10 -0.87 -10.71
N LEU A 55 -3.50 -1.53 -9.62
CA LEU A 55 -4.91 -1.55 -9.17
C LEU A 55 -5.36 -0.21 -8.57
N SER A 56 -4.46 0.50 -7.88
CA SER A 56 -4.78 1.79 -7.22
C SER A 56 -4.52 3.02 -8.10
N GLY A 57 -3.92 2.83 -9.29
CA GLY A 57 -3.44 3.93 -10.12
C GLY A 57 -2.42 4.81 -9.40
N MET A 58 -1.56 4.21 -8.55
CA MET A 58 -0.49 4.90 -7.84
C MET A 58 0.87 4.50 -8.41
N ASP A 59 1.87 5.35 -8.19
CA ASP A 59 3.23 5.04 -8.61
C ASP A 59 3.86 3.99 -7.67
N LEU A 60 4.67 3.09 -8.24
CA LEU A 60 5.35 2.03 -7.49
C LEU A 60 6.28 2.60 -6.40
N GLY A 61 6.96 3.71 -6.68
CA GLY A 61 7.87 4.37 -5.75
C GLY A 61 7.17 5.04 -4.57
N GLN A 62 5.86 5.30 -4.69
CA GLN A 62 5.04 5.77 -3.56
C GLN A 62 4.67 4.65 -2.60
N LEU A 63 4.46 3.43 -3.11
CA LEU A 63 4.05 2.26 -2.32
C LEU A 63 5.23 1.48 -1.74
N ARG A 64 6.39 1.61 -2.37
CA ARG A 64 7.63 0.99 -1.94
C ARG A 64 8.69 2.06 -1.85
N ARG A 65 9.21 2.30 -0.64
CA ARG A 65 10.37 3.18 -0.49
C ARG A 65 11.59 2.42 -1.01
N SER A 66 12.04 2.73 -2.23
CA SER A 66 13.36 2.28 -2.66
C SER A 66 14.38 3.02 -1.80
N SER A 67 14.95 2.34 -0.80
CA SER A 67 16.24 2.79 -0.29
C SER A 67 17.21 2.66 -1.47
N LEU A 68 17.69 3.81 -1.94
CA LEU A 68 18.94 3.89 -2.69
C LEU A 68 20.06 3.21 -1.89
#